data_AF-K6GLR1-F1
#
_entry.id   AF-K6GLR1-F1
#
_cell.length_a   1.000
_cell.length_b   1.000
_cell.length_c   1.000
_cell.angle_alpha   90.00
_cell.angle_beta   90.00
_cell.angle_gamma   90.00
#
_symmetry.space_group_name_H-M   'P 1'
#
loop_
_entity.id
_entity.type
_entity.pdbx_description
1 polymer ?
#
loop_
_entity_poly.entity_id
_entity_poly.type
_entity_poly.pdbx_seq_one_letter_code
_entity_poly.pdbx_strand_id
1 'polypeptide(L)'
;MMRAKRFPKVLTGLVLALILVAGLTVPAGAGTRVEQAKVPPGLAYVVRYDGHLDPELLDLLHQVSKAEALRDAPPDSALLLERRAEEDKAAFAKVFQSRGRFAATVSISLDSAASPAVLTYAIDPGPQFDLRAVVLKTPDGGDASALPTAERLGLAVPSPFAAKAILDAEAKITELLRDDAHPDVKVDNRQVTANFADHAVSVVWTVSPGPKATFGPTSFAGLTTVKENYLAGMIPWRQGQPYDAKNVETYRHALNATGLFAAVQVETGAVDPATKQAPIKVSLTERKHRTIKGGVDYKTDEGPGANIGWENRNLFGGGEKLAVAGSASGIEQFGEVAFEKPDALTPKDLFKAKARVANEDKKAYKGQNATATASLRRQFTDAVSGGVGLGYRASRIEEDQSRPWESEARYGFVFLPVELGYDGRDDVLDPQKGLLATTSLAPYWGTLSGKDNFLRPEFTLAHYLKILDKPGLVLATRAVGGANIGTASENVTPDLRWYAGGSGSIRGYSYQSVGPMRGKTPVGGASLFTFSTELRWRVTELVGIVPFLDGGTAFGKALPPYDQPIMLGAGLGLRVYTPVGPIRLDVATPLARRQDIDDIAQFYCSIGQSF
;
A
#
# COMPACT_ATOMS: atom_id res chain seq x y z
N MET A 1 -8.49 -64.82 25.44
CA MET A 1 -8.99 -65.16 24.09
C MET A 1 -9.08 -63.88 23.27
N MET A 2 -8.35 -63.85 22.15
CA MET A 2 -8.41 -62.91 21.00
C MET A 2 -8.28 -61.39 21.24
N ARG A 3 -7.51 -60.62 20.46
CA ARG A 3 -6.22 -60.82 19.76
C ARG A 3 -5.79 -59.41 19.35
N ALA A 4 -4.61 -58.99 19.76
CA ALA A 4 -3.96 -57.76 19.31
C ALA A 4 -3.57 -57.87 17.82
N LYS A 5 -3.63 -56.76 17.09
CA LYS A 5 -2.89 -56.57 15.84
C LYS A 5 -2.10 -55.26 15.90
N ARG A 6 -0.79 -55.41 16.14
CA ARG A 6 0.26 -54.48 15.75
C ARG A 6 0.48 -54.60 14.24
N PHE A 7 0.74 -53.50 13.56
CA PHE A 7 1.50 -53.46 12.30
C PHE A 7 2.57 -52.34 12.36
N PRO A 8 3.68 -52.49 11.63
CA PRO A 8 5.01 -52.06 12.11
C PRO A 8 5.50 -50.73 11.52
N LYS A 9 6.53 -50.19 12.17
CA LYS A 9 7.46 -49.17 11.65
C LYS A 9 8.47 -49.81 10.69
N VAL A 10 8.93 -49.02 9.71
CA VAL A 10 10.29 -48.89 9.13
C VAL A 10 10.26 -48.77 7.60
N LEU A 11 10.58 -47.57 7.11
CA LEU A 11 11.45 -47.23 5.95
C LEU A 11 11.43 -45.69 5.86
N THR A 12 12.38 -44.94 6.42
CA THR A 12 13.68 -44.57 5.83
C THR A 12 13.62 -44.38 4.31
N GLY A 13 13.49 -43.13 3.88
CA GLY A 13 13.55 -42.73 2.47
C GLY A 13 13.66 -41.21 2.35
N LEU A 14 14.87 -40.74 2.06
CA LEU A 14 15.28 -39.40 1.61
C LEU A 14 14.14 -38.49 1.11
N VAL A 15 13.96 -37.33 1.76
CA VAL A 15 13.35 -36.16 1.12
C VAL A 15 14.49 -35.36 0.50
N LEU A 16 14.77 -35.63 -0.77
CA LEU A 16 15.62 -34.82 -1.63
C LEU A 16 14.76 -34.38 -2.82
N ALA A 17 14.07 -33.25 -2.68
CA ALA A 17 13.41 -32.61 -3.81
C ALA A 17 14.37 -31.58 -4.40
N LEU A 18 15.26 -32.09 -5.27
CA LEU A 18 16.07 -31.30 -6.17
C LEU A 18 15.17 -30.74 -7.28
N ILE A 19 15.32 -29.45 -7.57
CA ILE A 19 14.80 -28.83 -8.79
C ILE A 19 15.49 -29.51 -9.98
N LEU A 20 14.72 -30.26 -10.77
CA LEU A 20 15.15 -30.72 -12.09
C LEU A 20 14.12 -30.24 -13.11
N VAL A 21 14.58 -29.33 -13.98
CA VAL A 21 13.93 -28.96 -15.23
C VAL A 21 13.95 -30.20 -16.13
N ALA A 22 12.79 -30.85 -16.29
CA ALA A 22 12.61 -31.88 -17.30
C ALA A 22 11.89 -31.25 -18.50
N GLY A 23 12.65 -31.09 -19.59
CA GLY A 23 12.12 -30.80 -20.90
C GLY A 23 11.23 -31.95 -21.39
N LEU A 24 10.03 -31.61 -21.82
CA LEU A 24 9.14 -32.49 -22.56
C LEU A 24 9.61 -32.54 -24.02
N THR A 25 10.22 -33.66 -24.40
CA THR A 25 10.38 -34.07 -25.80
C THR A 25 9.09 -34.70 -26.30
N VAL A 26 8.41 -34.04 -27.24
CA VAL A 26 7.30 -34.61 -28.03
C VAL A 26 7.90 -35.28 -29.28
N PRO A 27 7.42 -36.47 -29.69
CA PRO A 27 7.98 -37.18 -30.84
C PRO A 27 7.60 -36.52 -32.16
N ALA A 28 8.58 -36.42 -33.07
CA ALA A 28 8.40 -35.91 -34.43
C ALA A 28 7.61 -36.92 -35.28
N GLY A 29 6.36 -36.59 -35.58
CA GLY A 29 5.59 -37.16 -36.68
C GLY A 29 5.91 -36.43 -37.98
N ALA A 30 6.20 -37.19 -39.03
CA ALA A 30 6.46 -36.70 -40.37
C ALA A 30 5.29 -35.87 -40.91
N GLY A 31 5.49 -34.55 -40.97
CA GLY A 31 4.63 -33.59 -41.64
C GLY A 31 5.50 -32.77 -42.58
N THR A 32 5.14 -32.77 -43.85
CA THR A 32 5.61 -31.93 -44.95
C THR A 32 6.47 -30.74 -44.52
N ARG A 33 7.75 -30.80 -44.90
CA ARG A 33 8.72 -29.70 -44.83
C ARG A 33 8.20 -28.57 -45.73
N VAL A 34 7.36 -27.70 -45.17
CA VAL A 34 7.25 -26.34 -45.68
C VAL A 34 8.61 -25.71 -45.42
N GLU A 35 9.28 -25.39 -46.50
CA GLU A 35 10.55 -24.66 -46.50
C GLU A 35 10.33 -23.40 -45.65
N GLN A 36 10.86 -23.40 -44.41
CA GLN A 36 11.04 -22.16 -43.68
C GLN A 36 12.01 -21.34 -44.52
N ALA A 37 11.45 -20.39 -45.28
CA ALA A 37 12.23 -19.33 -45.87
C ALA A 37 13.12 -18.77 -44.75
N LYS A 38 14.43 -18.90 -44.92
CA LYS A 38 15.42 -18.17 -44.14
C LYS A 38 14.94 -16.72 -44.07
N VAL A 39 14.51 -16.28 -42.88
CA VAL A 39 14.38 -14.84 -42.62
C VAL A 39 15.77 -14.26 -42.89
N PRO A 40 15.94 -13.36 -43.86
CA PRO A 40 17.23 -12.72 -44.09
C PRO A 40 17.68 -12.07 -42.77
N PRO A 41 18.99 -12.04 -42.45
CA PRO A 41 19.43 -11.17 -41.37
C PRO A 41 19.00 -9.74 -41.73
N GLY A 42 18.10 -9.16 -40.94
CA GLY A 42 17.66 -7.78 -41.13
C GLY A 42 18.87 -6.84 -41.14
N LEU A 43 18.76 -5.70 -41.80
CA LEU A 43 19.83 -4.71 -41.87
C LEU A 43 20.12 -4.16 -40.47
N ALA A 44 21.14 -4.68 -39.79
CA ALA A 44 21.57 -4.16 -38.50
C ALA A 44 22.04 -2.71 -38.66
N TYR A 45 21.61 -1.83 -37.75
CA TYR A 45 21.92 -0.40 -37.82
C TYR A 45 22.15 0.21 -36.45
N VAL A 46 22.80 1.38 -36.45
CA VAL A 46 22.90 2.28 -35.31
C VAL A 46 22.33 3.65 -35.67
N VAL A 47 21.69 4.30 -34.72
CA VAL A 47 21.15 5.65 -34.89
C VAL A 47 22.14 6.66 -34.29
N ARG A 48 22.36 7.76 -35.00
CA ARG A 48 23.17 8.90 -34.55
C ARG A 48 22.38 10.18 -34.67
N TYR A 49 22.60 11.07 -33.72
CA TYR A 49 22.01 12.40 -33.68
C TYR A 49 23.15 13.40 -33.74
N ASP A 50 23.26 14.11 -34.86
CA ASP A 50 24.29 15.12 -35.09
C ASP A 50 23.66 16.50 -34.92
N GLY A 51 24.17 17.28 -33.99
CA GLY A 51 23.66 18.62 -33.68
C GLY A 51 23.93 19.02 -32.23
N HIS A 52 23.92 20.32 -31.93
CA HIS A 52 24.00 20.80 -30.56
C HIS A 52 22.61 20.77 -29.92
N LEU A 53 22.27 19.63 -29.32
CA LEU A 53 21.01 19.41 -28.61
C LEU A 53 21.24 19.43 -27.11
N ASP A 54 20.33 20.06 -26.37
CA ASP A 54 20.35 19.93 -24.92
C ASP A 54 19.98 18.47 -24.51
N PRO A 55 20.47 17.98 -23.35
CA PRO A 55 20.25 16.59 -22.94
C PRO A 55 18.77 16.20 -22.79
N GLU A 56 17.89 17.11 -22.36
CA GLU A 56 16.46 16.81 -22.21
C GLU A 56 15.79 16.62 -23.57
N LEU A 57 16.12 17.47 -24.53
CA LEU A 57 15.59 17.38 -25.89
C LEU A 57 16.06 16.10 -26.58
N LEU A 58 17.35 15.73 -26.42
CA LEU A 58 17.87 14.48 -26.96
C LEU A 58 17.16 13.26 -26.37
N ASP A 59 16.91 13.24 -25.06
CA ASP A 59 16.18 12.14 -24.42
C ASP A 59 14.75 12.00 -24.96
N LEU A 60 14.04 13.13 -25.16
CA LEU A 60 12.71 13.12 -25.78
C LEU A 60 12.73 12.59 -27.22
N LEU A 61 13.75 12.94 -28.01
CA LEU A 61 13.90 12.43 -29.37
C LEU A 61 14.15 10.92 -29.39
N HIS A 62 14.96 10.39 -28.46
CA HIS A 62 15.15 8.95 -28.30
C HIS A 62 13.83 8.24 -27.96
N GLN A 63 13.04 8.80 -27.04
CA GLN A 63 11.77 8.20 -26.61
C GLN A 63 10.72 8.12 -27.72
N VAL A 64 10.68 9.10 -28.64
CA VAL A 64 9.69 9.12 -29.73
C VAL A 64 10.20 8.50 -31.04
N SER A 65 11.49 8.17 -31.13
CA SER A 65 12.08 7.57 -32.33
C SER A 65 11.71 6.10 -32.45
N LYS A 66 11.01 5.78 -33.53
CA LYS A 66 10.71 4.41 -33.96
C LYS A 66 11.97 3.69 -34.42
N ALA A 67 12.93 4.40 -35.02
CA ALA A 67 14.22 3.83 -35.39
C ALA A 67 15.01 3.36 -34.16
N GLU A 68 15.02 4.11 -33.05
CA GLU A 68 15.62 3.64 -31.79
C GLU A 68 14.80 2.51 -31.15
N ALA A 69 13.47 2.69 -31.04
CA ALA A 69 12.60 1.69 -30.40
C ALA A 69 12.65 0.30 -31.05
N LEU A 70 12.95 0.22 -32.35
CA LEU A 70 13.01 -1.02 -33.12
C LEU A 70 14.44 -1.43 -33.51
N ARG A 71 15.47 -0.93 -32.82
CA ARG A 71 16.88 -1.28 -33.09
C ARG A 71 17.16 -2.80 -33.02
N ASP A 72 16.49 -3.50 -32.11
CA ASP A 72 16.64 -4.95 -31.91
C ASP A 72 15.73 -5.78 -32.84
N ALA A 73 14.90 -5.11 -33.64
CA ALA A 73 14.07 -5.68 -34.70
C ALA A 73 14.42 -5.03 -36.06
N PRO A 74 15.62 -5.32 -36.59
CA PRO A 74 16.15 -4.66 -37.78
C PRO A 74 15.25 -4.92 -39.00
N PRO A 75 15.02 -3.92 -39.86
CA PRO A 75 14.16 -4.06 -41.01
C PRO A 75 14.82 -4.91 -42.11
N ASP A 76 14.01 -5.51 -42.99
CA ASP A 76 14.50 -6.38 -44.07
C ASP A 76 15.28 -5.62 -45.17
N SER A 77 15.21 -4.28 -45.21
CA SER A 77 15.91 -3.46 -46.22
C SER A 77 16.22 -2.04 -45.73
N ALA A 78 17.19 -1.40 -46.39
CA ALA A 78 17.53 0.01 -46.17
C ALA A 78 16.33 0.96 -46.42
N LEU A 79 15.51 0.67 -47.42
CA LEU A 79 14.30 1.45 -47.73
C LEU A 79 13.29 1.45 -46.58
N LEU A 80 13.13 0.31 -45.90
CA LEU A 80 12.26 0.21 -44.73
C LEU A 80 12.84 0.96 -43.52
N LEU A 81 14.17 1.01 -43.39
CA LEU A 81 14.84 1.83 -42.38
C LEU A 81 14.66 3.33 -42.66
N GLU A 82 14.84 3.77 -43.91
CA GLU A 82 14.56 5.15 -44.32
C GLU A 82 13.10 5.54 -44.06
N ARG A 83 12.15 4.64 -44.34
CA ARG A 83 10.74 4.89 -44.02
C ARG A 83 10.50 5.07 -42.52
N ARG A 84 11.13 4.26 -41.65
CA ARG A 84 11.08 4.46 -40.19
C ARG A 84 11.64 5.85 -39.83
N ALA A 85 12.73 6.24 -40.47
CA ALA A 85 13.37 7.52 -40.22
C ALA A 85 12.53 8.73 -40.68
N GLU A 86 11.84 8.61 -41.81
CA GLU A 86 10.89 9.63 -42.28
C GLU A 86 9.67 9.75 -41.35
N GLU A 87 9.19 8.65 -40.76
CA GLU A 87 8.17 8.69 -39.71
C GLU A 87 8.67 9.43 -38.45
N ASP A 88 9.94 9.25 -38.09
CA ASP A 88 10.58 9.93 -36.96
C ASP A 88 10.65 11.45 -37.16
N LYS A 89 10.88 11.96 -38.39
CA LYS A 89 10.87 13.41 -38.65
C LYS A 89 9.57 14.08 -38.18
N ALA A 90 8.43 13.45 -38.43
CA ALA A 90 7.13 13.99 -38.03
C ALA A 90 6.97 14.00 -36.50
N ALA A 91 7.49 12.99 -35.80
CA ALA A 91 7.53 12.94 -34.34
C ALA A 91 8.48 13.99 -33.77
N PHE A 92 9.68 14.12 -34.32
CA PHE A 92 10.69 15.11 -33.92
C PHE A 92 10.19 16.53 -34.11
N ALA A 93 9.53 16.82 -35.23
CA ALA A 93 8.89 18.12 -35.47
C ALA A 93 7.91 18.48 -34.34
N LYS A 94 7.10 17.52 -33.86
CA LYS A 94 6.20 17.75 -32.71
C LYS A 94 6.96 18.00 -31.41
N VAL A 95 8.07 17.29 -31.17
CA VAL A 95 8.93 17.52 -30.00
C VAL A 95 9.51 18.93 -30.03
N PHE A 96 10.09 19.36 -31.16
CA PHE A 96 10.62 20.71 -31.32
C PHE A 96 9.53 21.78 -31.14
N GLN A 97 8.38 21.61 -31.78
CA GLN A 97 7.22 22.50 -31.61
C GLN A 97 6.77 22.58 -30.14
N SER A 98 6.78 21.45 -29.42
CA SER A 98 6.40 21.41 -28.00
C SER A 98 7.35 22.21 -27.09
N ARG A 99 8.60 22.37 -27.52
CA ARG A 99 9.66 23.14 -26.84
C ARG A 99 9.87 24.52 -27.45
N GLY A 100 8.99 24.99 -28.35
CA GLY A 100 9.09 26.33 -28.93
C GLY A 100 10.14 26.49 -30.02
N ARG A 101 10.62 25.39 -30.61
CA ARG A 101 11.60 25.34 -31.68
C ARG A 101 10.89 25.13 -33.03
N PHE A 102 10.11 26.12 -33.47
CA PHE A 102 9.25 25.97 -34.66
C PHE A 102 10.00 25.95 -36.00
N ALA A 103 11.22 26.48 -36.01
CA ALA A 103 12.10 26.53 -37.18
C ALA A 103 13.13 25.39 -37.23
N ALA A 104 12.96 24.35 -36.40
CA ALA A 104 13.86 23.21 -36.38
C ALA A 104 13.86 22.46 -37.71
N THR A 105 15.03 22.01 -38.16
CA THR A 105 15.19 21.22 -39.37
C THR A 105 15.87 19.89 -39.05
N VAL A 106 15.42 18.84 -39.73
CA VAL A 106 15.96 17.48 -39.58
C VAL A 106 16.26 16.93 -40.96
N SER A 107 17.53 16.60 -41.20
CA SER A 107 17.99 15.90 -42.40
C SER A 107 18.36 14.48 -42.04
N ILE A 108 18.01 13.53 -42.90
CA ILE A 108 18.34 12.10 -42.70
C ILE A 108 19.44 11.73 -43.69
N SER A 109 20.45 11.03 -43.21
CA SER A 109 21.42 10.33 -44.07
C SER A 109 21.61 8.90 -43.58
N LEU A 110 21.55 7.94 -44.49
CA LEU A 110 21.78 6.52 -44.22
C LEU A 110 23.06 6.06 -44.92
N ASP A 111 24.07 5.65 -44.15
CA ASP A 111 25.22 4.90 -44.68
C ASP A 111 24.92 3.41 -44.56
N SER A 112 24.44 2.83 -45.67
CA SER A 112 24.14 1.40 -45.78
C SER A 112 25.36 0.53 -46.13
N ALA A 113 26.51 1.14 -46.45
CA ALA A 113 27.75 0.42 -46.74
C ALA A 113 28.54 0.11 -45.46
N ALA A 114 28.34 0.88 -44.39
CA ALA A 114 28.85 0.59 -43.06
C ALA A 114 28.25 -0.71 -42.47
N SER A 115 29.01 -1.41 -41.63
CA SER A 115 28.56 -2.61 -40.91
C SER A 115 28.77 -2.45 -39.40
N PRO A 116 27.69 -2.26 -38.60
CA PRO A 116 26.30 -2.09 -39.00
C PRO A 116 26.03 -0.77 -39.75
N ALA A 117 24.91 -0.67 -40.46
CA ALA A 117 24.52 0.54 -41.17
C ALA A 117 24.36 1.73 -40.21
N VAL A 118 24.64 2.95 -40.66
CA VAL A 118 24.57 4.15 -39.79
C VAL A 118 23.47 5.08 -40.27
N LEU A 119 22.39 5.18 -39.50
CA LEU A 119 21.33 6.16 -39.71
C LEU A 119 21.66 7.42 -38.91
N THR A 120 21.87 8.55 -39.58
CA THR A 120 22.20 9.82 -38.93
C THR A 120 21.09 10.83 -39.13
N TYR A 121 20.58 11.37 -38.02
CA TYR A 121 19.73 12.55 -37.99
C TYR A 121 20.60 13.78 -37.77
N ALA A 122 20.81 14.57 -38.83
CA ALA A 122 21.42 15.88 -38.70
C ALA A 122 20.35 16.90 -38.33
N ILE A 123 20.44 17.46 -37.14
CA ILE A 123 19.41 18.28 -36.51
C ILE A 123 19.95 19.67 -36.22
N ASP A 124 19.27 20.67 -36.76
CA ASP A 124 19.36 22.04 -36.30
C ASP A 124 18.07 22.38 -35.54
N PRO A 125 18.11 22.52 -34.19
CA PRO A 125 16.93 22.88 -33.43
C PRO A 125 16.41 24.29 -33.75
N GLY A 126 17.19 25.13 -34.42
CA GLY A 126 16.82 26.51 -34.74
C GLY A 126 16.65 27.38 -33.48
N PRO A 127 16.19 28.63 -33.63
CA PRO A 127 15.97 29.55 -32.52
C PRO A 127 14.81 29.11 -31.60
N GLN A 128 14.95 29.43 -30.30
CA GLN A 128 13.86 29.32 -29.32
C GLN A 128 12.87 30.45 -29.55
N PHE A 129 11.58 30.13 -29.62
CA PHE A 129 10.53 31.13 -29.62
C PHE A 129 10.07 31.42 -28.19
N ASP A 130 9.77 32.69 -27.92
CA ASP A 130 9.30 33.15 -26.62
C ASP A 130 7.79 33.40 -26.64
N LEU A 131 7.10 32.98 -25.59
CA LEU A 131 5.75 33.42 -25.28
C LEU A 131 5.77 34.91 -24.93
N ARG A 132 5.21 35.76 -25.81
CA ARG A 132 5.19 37.22 -25.64
C ARG A 132 3.82 37.82 -25.37
N ALA A 133 2.75 37.09 -25.67
CA ALA A 133 1.40 37.56 -25.43
C ALA A 133 0.48 36.41 -25.03
N VAL A 134 -0.31 36.65 -23.99
CA VAL A 134 -1.38 35.77 -23.53
C VAL A 134 -2.64 36.60 -23.41
N VAL A 135 -3.67 36.24 -24.18
CA VAL A 135 -4.94 36.95 -24.20
C VAL A 135 -6.07 35.97 -23.91
N LEU A 136 -6.89 36.30 -22.91
CA LEU A 136 -8.13 35.60 -22.63
C LEU A 136 -9.28 36.52 -23.00
N LYS A 137 -10.25 36.02 -23.76
CA LYS A 137 -11.44 36.76 -24.16
C LYS A 137 -12.69 35.91 -24.02
N THR A 138 -13.83 36.56 -23.83
CA THR A 138 -15.14 35.93 -23.94
C THR A 138 -15.58 35.88 -25.41
N PRO A 139 -16.41 34.91 -25.84
CA PRO A 139 -16.91 34.86 -27.22
C PRO A 139 -17.62 36.14 -27.67
N ASP A 140 -18.37 36.76 -26.76
CA ASP A 140 -19.22 37.92 -27.05
C ASP A 140 -18.50 39.27 -26.85
N GLY A 141 -17.21 39.26 -26.48
CA GLY A 141 -16.48 40.47 -26.10
C GLY A 141 -17.01 41.15 -24.83
N GLY A 142 -17.77 40.41 -24.02
CA GLY A 142 -18.24 40.82 -22.70
C GLY A 142 -17.11 40.93 -21.69
N ASP A 143 -17.46 41.28 -20.44
CA ASP A 143 -16.50 41.60 -19.39
C ASP A 143 -15.47 40.47 -19.15
N ALA A 144 -14.22 40.75 -19.51
CA ALA A 144 -13.09 39.85 -19.31
C ALA A 144 -12.50 39.93 -17.89
N SER A 145 -13.02 40.79 -17.01
CA SER A 145 -12.54 40.93 -15.62
C SER A 145 -12.68 39.66 -14.79
N ALA A 146 -13.64 38.79 -15.14
CA ALA A 146 -13.85 37.49 -14.51
C ALA A 146 -12.84 36.42 -14.98
N LEU A 147 -12.09 36.67 -16.07
CA LEU A 147 -11.09 35.73 -16.58
C LEU A 147 -9.76 35.89 -15.82
N PRO A 148 -9.03 34.79 -15.55
CA PRO A 148 -7.76 34.86 -14.84
C PRO A 148 -6.68 35.55 -15.69
N THR A 149 -5.75 36.26 -15.03
CA THR A 149 -4.57 36.84 -15.68
C THR A 149 -3.53 35.77 -16.01
N ALA A 150 -2.62 36.08 -16.95
CA ALA A 150 -1.52 35.19 -17.30
C ALA A 150 -0.67 34.80 -16.07
N GLU A 151 -0.43 35.72 -15.12
CA GLU A 151 0.32 35.38 -13.91
C GLU A 151 -0.42 34.39 -13.02
N ARG A 152 -1.75 34.52 -12.88
CA ARG A 152 -2.56 33.54 -12.12
C ARG A 152 -2.53 32.16 -12.76
N LEU A 153 -2.38 32.09 -14.09
CA LEU A 153 -2.19 30.84 -14.82
C LEU A 153 -0.78 30.25 -14.67
N GLY A 154 0.15 30.97 -14.06
CA GLY A 154 1.56 30.55 -13.93
C GLY A 154 2.37 30.79 -15.20
N LEU A 155 1.89 31.65 -16.11
CA LEU A 155 2.60 32.02 -17.33
C LEU A 155 3.33 33.35 -17.10
N ALA A 156 4.66 33.32 -17.13
CA ALA A 156 5.48 34.52 -17.18
C ALA A 156 5.54 35.04 -18.62
N VAL A 157 5.41 36.34 -18.80
CA VAL A 157 5.48 36.98 -20.13
C VAL A 157 6.44 38.18 -20.05
N PRO A 158 7.56 38.19 -20.81
CA PRO A 158 7.99 37.15 -21.75
C PRO A 158 8.60 35.93 -21.05
N SER A 159 8.52 34.75 -21.67
CA SER A 159 9.24 33.53 -21.27
C SER A 159 9.45 32.58 -22.45
N PRO A 160 10.37 31.60 -22.39
CA PRO A 160 10.50 30.58 -23.42
C PRO A 160 9.19 29.80 -23.60
N PHE A 161 8.72 29.64 -24.85
CA PHE A 161 7.49 28.89 -25.12
C PHE A 161 7.66 27.40 -24.80
N ALA A 162 6.68 26.84 -24.08
CA ALA A 162 6.53 25.41 -23.88
C ALA A 162 5.06 25.01 -24.00
N ALA A 163 4.74 24.07 -24.89
CA ALA A 163 3.36 23.63 -25.12
C ALA A 163 2.73 23.03 -23.86
N LYS A 164 3.53 22.34 -23.02
CA LYS A 164 3.07 21.82 -21.72
C LYS A 164 2.52 22.94 -20.82
N ALA A 165 3.24 24.06 -20.70
CA ALA A 165 2.80 25.20 -19.89
C ALA A 165 1.47 25.79 -20.39
N ILE A 166 1.24 25.79 -21.70
CA ILE A 166 -0.02 26.25 -22.30
C ILE A 166 -1.18 25.29 -21.98
N LEU A 167 -0.96 23.97 -22.07
CA LEU A 167 -1.98 22.98 -21.71
C LEU A 167 -2.29 23.02 -20.20
N ASP A 168 -1.27 23.13 -19.36
CA ASP A 168 -1.41 23.26 -17.90
C ASP A 168 -2.18 24.54 -17.55
N ALA A 169 -1.89 25.65 -18.23
CA ALA A 169 -2.62 26.91 -18.07
C ALA A 169 -4.09 26.78 -18.48
N GLU A 170 -4.43 26.08 -19.56
CA GLU A 170 -5.81 25.85 -19.98
C GLU A 170 -6.62 25.04 -18.96
N ALA A 171 -6.02 23.98 -18.41
CA ALA A 171 -6.62 23.24 -17.31
C ALA A 171 -6.86 24.15 -16.09
N LYS A 172 -5.89 25.01 -15.78
CA LYS A 172 -5.96 25.97 -14.68
C LYS A 172 -7.00 27.09 -14.89
N ILE A 173 -7.28 27.50 -16.14
CA ILE A 173 -8.39 28.41 -16.45
C ILE A 173 -9.70 27.78 -15.95
N THR A 174 -9.94 26.52 -16.33
CA THR A 174 -11.15 25.78 -15.96
C THR A 174 -11.24 25.59 -14.45
N GLU A 175 -10.13 25.24 -13.80
CA GLU A 175 -10.04 25.07 -12.34
C GLU A 175 -10.36 26.38 -11.59
N LEU A 176 -9.68 27.48 -11.92
CA LEU A 176 -9.85 28.76 -11.24
C LEU A 176 -11.27 29.32 -11.40
N LEU A 177 -11.90 29.13 -12.56
CA LEU A 177 -13.27 29.56 -12.78
C LEU A 177 -14.25 28.68 -12.00
N ARG A 178 -14.05 27.36 -11.96
CA ARG A 178 -14.86 26.47 -11.12
C ARG A 178 -14.73 26.78 -9.63
N ASP A 179 -13.53 27.15 -9.18
CA ASP A 179 -13.26 27.62 -7.83
C ASP A 179 -13.95 28.97 -7.53
N ASP A 180 -14.20 29.81 -8.54
CA ASP A 180 -14.99 31.04 -8.44
C ASP A 180 -16.50 30.82 -8.72
N ALA A 181 -16.99 29.61 -8.45
CA ALA A 181 -18.38 29.19 -8.58
C ALA A 181 -18.94 29.20 -10.02
N HIS A 182 -18.09 29.02 -11.04
CA HIS A 182 -18.50 28.85 -12.44
C HIS A 182 -18.39 27.39 -12.90
N PRO A 183 -19.38 26.52 -12.61
CA PRO A 183 -19.30 25.08 -12.92
C PRO A 183 -19.33 24.77 -14.43
N ASP A 184 -20.06 25.57 -15.21
CA ASP A 184 -20.30 25.37 -16.65
C ASP A 184 -19.22 25.97 -17.55
N VAL A 185 -18.07 26.34 -16.99
CA VAL A 185 -16.96 26.92 -17.74
C VAL A 185 -16.55 26.03 -18.92
N LYS A 186 -16.34 26.67 -20.08
CA LYS A 186 -15.85 26.03 -21.30
C LYS A 186 -14.74 26.87 -21.93
N VAL A 187 -13.69 26.18 -22.38
CA VAL A 187 -12.68 26.77 -23.27
C VAL A 187 -13.13 26.44 -24.69
N ASP A 188 -13.69 27.42 -25.38
CA ASP A 188 -14.30 27.23 -26.70
C ASP A 188 -13.25 27.09 -27.80
N ASN A 189 -12.14 27.81 -27.67
CA ASN A 189 -11.04 27.76 -28.63
C ASN A 189 -9.70 28.16 -27.99
N ARG A 190 -8.62 27.52 -28.44
CA ARG A 190 -7.23 27.93 -28.17
C ARG A 190 -6.52 28.15 -29.49
N GLN A 191 -6.08 29.37 -29.74
CA GLN A 191 -5.26 29.72 -30.88
C GLN A 191 -3.82 30.01 -30.43
N VAL A 192 -2.86 29.31 -31.04
CA VAL A 192 -1.42 29.53 -30.82
C VAL A 192 -0.82 30.00 -32.13
N THR A 193 -0.26 31.20 -32.15
CA THR A 193 0.33 31.81 -33.34
C THR A 193 1.82 32.03 -33.10
N ALA A 194 2.66 31.46 -33.97
CA ALA A 194 4.10 31.67 -33.97
C ALA A 194 4.49 32.65 -35.09
N ASN A 195 5.18 33.73 -34.74
CA ASN A 195 5.74 34.68 -35.68
C ASN A 195 7.22 34.39 -35.88
N PHE A 196 7.56 33.94 -37.09
CA PHE A 196 8.93 33.55 -37.45
C PHE A 196 9.89 34.73 -37.61
N ALA A 197 9.38 35.96 -37.78
CA ALA A 197 10.24 37.14 -37.97
C ALA A 197 10.87 37.64 -36.65
N ASP A 198 10.13 37.56 -35.54
CA ASP A 198 10.53 38.05 -34.23
C ASP A 198 10.73 36.94 -33.18
N HIS A 199 10.58 35.68 -33.61
CA HIS A 199 10.59 34.48 -32.77
C HIS A 199 9.63 34.58 -31.58
N ALA A 200 8.45 35.15 -31.79
CA ALA A 200 7.44 35.33 -30.75
C ALA A 200 6.25 34.38 -30.92
N VAL A 201 5.70 33.93 -29.80
CA VAL A 201 4.43 33.20 -29.74
C VAL A 201 3.39 34.03 -28.99
N SER A 202 2.19 34.10 -29.56
CA SER A 202 1.01 34.62 -28.88
C SER A 202 -0.03 33.53 -28.71
N VAL A 203 -0.62 33.44 -27.53
CA VAL A 203 -1.71 32.50 -27.23
C VAL A 203 -2.98 33.27 -26.93
N VAL A 204 -4.07 32.90 -27.61
CA VAL A 204 -5.40 33.47 -27.40
C VAL A 204 -6.36 32.34 -27.01
N TRP A 205 -6.95 32.46 -25.82
CA TRP A 205 -8.06 31.60 -25.40
C TRP A 205 -9.38 32.34 -25.50
N THR A 206 -10.36 31.69 -26.13
CA THR A 206 -11.76 32.09 -26.03
C THR A 206 -12.41 31.22 -24.96
N VAL A 207 -12.87 31.85 -23.88
CA VAL A 207 -13.40 31.16 -22.70
C VAL A 207 -14.80 31.67 -22.42
N SER A 208 -15.74 30.75 -22.23
CA SER A 208 -17.08 30.99 -21.73
C SER A 208 -17.12 30.64 -20.24
N PRO A 209 -17.08 31.62 -19.31
CA PRO A 209 -17.13 31.33 -17.88
C PRO A 209 -18.43 30.66 -17.47
N GLY A 210 -19.54 30.96 -18.14
CA GLY A 210 -20.88 30.58 -17.68
C GLY A 210 -21.33 31.38 -16.46
N PRO A 211 -22.56 31.20 -15.96
CA PRO A 211 -23.05 31.91 -14.79
C PRO A 211 -22.41 31.39 -13.49
N LYS A 212 -22.28 32.27 -12.49
CA LYS A 212 -22.05 31.81 -11.11
C LYS A 212 -23.23 30.98 -10.65
N ALA A 213 -22.95 29.89 -9.94
CA ALA A 213 -23.96 28.96 -9.48
C ALA A 213 -23.77 28.56 -8.02
N THR A 214 -24.85 28.03 -7.46
CA THR A 214 -24.88 27.36 -6.16
C THR A 214 -25.07 25.86 -6.35
N PHE A 215 -24.74 25.07 -5.35
CA PHE A 215 -25.02 23.62 -5.39
C PHE A 215 -26.53 23.37 -5.48
N GLY A 216 -26.94 22.59 -6.48
CA GLY A 216 -28.30 22.13 -6.67
C GLY A 216 -28.59 20.78 -6.01
N PRO A 217 -29.73 20.16 -6.34
CA PRO A 217 -30.07 18.83 -5.85
C PRO A 217 -29.03 17.81 -6.30
N THR A 218 -28.70 16.86 -5.40
CA THR A 218 -27.80 15.74 -5.71
C THR A 218 -28.63 14.49 -5.95
N SER A 219 -28.29 13.73 -7.00
CA SER A 219 -28.97 12.50 -7.39
C SER A 219 -27.97 11.35 -7.51
N PHE A 220 -28.42 10.14 -7.19
CA PHE A 220 -27.59 8.94 -7.21
C PHE A 220 -28.09 7.93 -8.24
N ALA A 221 -27.18 7.33 -8.99
CA ALA A 221 -27.47 6.32 -10.00
C ALA A 221 -26.54 5.10 -9.85
N GLY A 222 -27.08 3.90 -10.11
CA GLY A 222 -26.31 2.64 -10.10
C GLY A 222 -26.19 1.97 -8.72
N LEU A 223 -26.93 2.45 -7.72
CA LEU A 223 -27.05 1.79 -6.41
C LEU A 223 -27.93 0.54 -6.51
N THR A 224 -27.50 -0.53 -5.86
CA THR A 224 -28.25 -1.80 -5.76
C THR A 224 -28.41 -2.26 -4.33
N THR A 225 -27.38 -2.09 -3.49
CA THR A 225 -27.38 -2.54 -2.09
C THR A 225 -26.91 -1.46 -1.11
N VAL A 226 -26.15 -0.46 -1.55
CA VAL A 226 -25.77 0.69 -0.73
C VAL A 226 -26.95 1.66 -0.66
N LYS A 227 -27.25 2.16 0.53
CA LYS A 227 -28.34 3.09 0.78
C LYS A 227 -27.95 4.50 0.36
N GLU A 228 -28.84 5.16 -0.38
CA GLU A 228 -28.65 6.54 -0.81
C GLU A 228 -28.43 7.50 0.37
N ASN A 229 -29.21 7.36 1.45
CA ASN A 229 -29.08 8.22 2.63
C ASN A 229 -27.70 8.15 3.30
N TYR A 230 -27.00 7.01 3.21
CA TYR A 230 -25.64 6.89 3.72
C TYR A 230 -24.70 7.80 2.92
N LEU A 231 -24.78 7.74 1.60
CA LEU A 231 -23.97 8.57 0.71
C LEU A 231 -24.35 10.05 0.82
N ALA A 232 -25.64 10.36 0.90
CA ALA A 232 -26.12 11.71 1.12
C ALA A 232 -25.57 12.33 2.42
N GLY A 233 -25.41 11.53 3.47
CA GLY A 233 -24.79 11.95 4.73
C GLY A 233 -23.29 12.28 4.63
N MET A 234 -22.61 11.81 3.58
CA MET A 234 -21.19 12.07 3.32
C MET A 234 -20.96 13.34 2.48
N ILE A 235 -22.01 13.99 1.97
CA ILE A 235 -21.89 15.17 1.10
C ILE A 235 -21.28 16.35 1.89
N PRO A 236 -20.15 16.93 1.46
CA PRO A 236 -19.47 18.02 2.19
C PRO A 236 -20.09 19.40 1.92
N TRP A 237 -21.15 19.49 1.13
CA TRP A 237 -21.87 20.73 0.81
C TRP A 237 -23.33 20.72 1.23
N ARG A 238 -23.91 21.91 1.36
CA ARG A 238 -25.36 22.12 1.48
C ARG A 238 -25.93 22.63 0.17
N GLN A 239 -27.14 22.20 -0.19
CA GLN A 239 -27.85 22.77 -1.33
C GLN A 239 -28.04 24.28 -1.12
N GLY A 240 -27.82 25.07 -2.18
CA GLY A 240 -27.91 26.53 -2.18
C GLY A 240 -26.64 27.26 -1.73
N GLN A 241 -25.61 26.57 -1.22
CA GLN A 241 -24.31 27.21 -0.96
C GLN A 241 -23.56 27.46 -2.28
N PRO A 242 -22.64 28.45 -2.36
CA PRO A 242 -21.82 28.69 -3.55
C PRO A 242 -21.12 27.42 -4.03
N TYR A 243 -21.10 27.20 -5.35
CA TYR A 243 -20.41 26.05 -5.94
C TYR A 243 -18.90 26.13 -5.66
N ASP A 244 -18.31 25.00 -5.30
CA ASP A 244 -16.87 24.85 -5.08
C ASP A 244 -16.43 23.47 -5.55
N ALA A 245 -15.59 23.40 -6.59
CA ALA A 245 -15.12 22.15 -7.15
C ALA A 245 -14.33 21.30 -6.15
N LYS A 246 -13.69 21.90 -5.15
CA LYS A 246 -12.93 21.17 -4.11
C LYS A 246 -13.85 20.30 -3.27
N ASN A 247 -15.07 20.74 -3.03
CA ASN A 247 -16.06 19.93 -2.30
C ASN A 247 -16.50 18.71 -3.13
N VAL A 248 -16.67 18.87 -4.44
CA VAL A 248 -17.00 17.76 -5.37
C VAL A 248 -15.87 16.72 -5.38
N GLU A 249 -14.62 17.18 -5.45
CA GLU A 249 -13.46 16.30 -5.44
C GLU A 249 -13.26 15.60 -4.08
N THR A 250 -13.42 16.35 -2.98
CA THR A 250 -13.40 15.78 -1.62
C THR A 250 -14.43 14.67 -1.47
N TYR A 251 -15.64 14.88 -1.98
CA TYR A 251 -16.69 13.87 -1.96
C TYR A 251 -16.36 12.65 -2.80
N ARG A 252 -15.82 12.83 -4.01
CA ARG A 252 -15.36 11.73 -4.87
C ARG A 252 -14.28 10.90 -4.17
N HIS A 253 -13.31 11.54 -3.53
CA HIS A 253 -12.28 10.85 -2.73
C HIS A 253 -12.88 10.09 -1.55
N ALA A 254 -13.82 10.70 -0.80
CA ALA A 254 -14.49 10.05 0.32
C ALA A 254 -15.27 8.80 -0.12
N LEU A 255 -16.00 8.88 -1.24
CA LEU A 255 -16.71 7.73 -1.82
C LEU A 255 -15.77 6.60 -2.24
N ASN A 256 -14.62 6.93 -2.85
CA ASN A 256 -13.60 5.94 -3.21
C ASN A 256 -12.98 5.27 -1.96
N ALA A 257 -12.70 6.06 -0.91
CA ALA A 257 -12.12 5.58 0.33
C ALA A 257 -13.00 4.57 1.08
N THR A 258 -14.33 4.57 0.85
CA THR A 258 -15.24 3.55 1.42
C THR A 258 -14.92 2.13 0.95
N GLY A 259 -14.31 1.96 -0.22
CA GLY A 259 -14.10 0.65 -0.83
C GLY A 259 -15.40 -0.09 -1.20
N LEU A 260 -16.52 0.62 -1.36
CA LEU A 260 -17.84 0.07 -1.73
C LEU A 260 -18.12 0.07 -3.23
N PHE A 261 -17.33 0.81 -4.01
CA PHE A 261 -17.55 1.04 -5.43
C PHE A 261 -16.34 0.60 -6.27
N ALA A 262 -16.59 0.09 -7.47
CA ALA A 262 -15.58 -0.17 -8.50
C ALA A 262 -15.31 1.08 -9.35
N ALA A 263 -16.32 1.93 -9.52
CA ALA A 263 -16.23 3.19 -10.24
C ALA A 263 -17.10 4.25 -9.53
N VAL A 264 -16.55 5.47 -9.42
CA VAL A 264 -17.21 6.64 -8.86
C VAL A 264 -17.06 7.79 -9.84
N GLN A 265 -18.18 8.33 -10.31
CA GLN A 265 -18.24 9.47 -11.20
C GLN A 265 -19.18 10.52 -10.60
N VAL A 266 -18.67 11.72 -10.34
CA VAL A 266 -19.44 12.84 -9.80
C VAL A 266 -19.44 13.94 -10.86
N GLU A 267 -20.60 14.17 -11.46
CA GLU A 267 -20.78 15.12 -12.55
C GLU A 267 -21.57 16.33 -12.06
N THR A 268 -21.14 17.52 -12.46
CA THR A 268 -21.94 18.72 -12.32
C THR A 268 -22.78 18.88 -13.58
N GLY A 269 -24.09 18.84 -13.44
CA GLY A 269 -25.03 19.10 -14.53
C GLY A 269 -25.09 20.59 -14.86
N ALA A 270 -25.67 20.90 -16.02
CA ALA A 270 -25.82 22.27 -16.48
C ALA A 270 -26.58 23.13 -15.45
N VAL A 271 -26.12 24.37 -15.26
CA VAL A 271 -26.73 25.33 -14.34
C VAL A 271 -28.13 25.67 -14.82
N ASP A 272 -29.12 25.46 -13.96
CA ASP A 272 -30.50 25.87 -14.22
C ASP A 272 -30.56 27.41 -14.32
N PRO A 273 -30.97 27.98 -15.47
CA PRO A 273 -31.02 29.42 -15.67
C PRO A 273 -31.94 30.16 -14.69
N ALA A 274 -33.01 29.51 -14.21
CA ALA A 274 -34.02 30.10 -13.34
C ALA A 274 -33.58 30.10 -11.87
N THR A 275 -33.01 28.99 -11.40
CA THR A 275 -32.61 28.84 -9.99
C THR A 275 -31.15 29.17 -9.72
N LYS A 276 -30.31 29.28 -10.76
CA LYS A 276 -28.83 29.40 -10.66
C LYS A 276 -28.21 28.28 -9.84
N GLN A 277 -28.82 27.09 -9.88
CA GLN A 277 -28.34 25.90 -9.20
C GLN A 277 -27.73 24.92 -10.19
N ALA A 278 -26.59 24.34 -9.80
CA ALA A 278 -25.90 23.30 -10.55
C ALA A 278 -26.24 21.92 -9.93
N PRO A 279 -27.12 21.11 -10.54
CA PRO A 279 -27.45 19.79 -10.01
C PRO A 279 -26.22 18.87 -10.06
N ILE A 280 -26.07 17.99 -9.07
CA ILE A 280 -24.96 17.03 -9.02
C ILE A 280 -25.49 15.63 -9.29
N LYS A 281 -24.88 14.92 -10.25
CA LYS A 281 -25.20 13.53 -10.56
C LYS A 281 -24.05 12.62 -10.14
N VAL A 282 -24.34 11.70 -9.23
CA VAL A 282 -23.38 10.74 -8.69
C VAL A 282 -23.68 9.39 -9.31
N SER A 283 -22.88 8.99 -10.31
CA SER A 283 -23.00 7.71 -10.99
C SER A 283 -22.00 6.72 -10.38
N LEU A 284 -22.52 5.60 -9.89
CA LEU A 284 -21.77 4.63 -9.10
C LEU A 284 -21.89 3.24 -9.71
N THR A 285 -20.81 2.46 -9.62
CA THR A 285 -20.84 1.02 -9.87
C THR A 285 -20.43 0.31 -8.60
N GLU A 286 -21.37 -0.33 -7.91
CA GLU A 286 -21.06 -1.11 -6.71
C GLU A 286 -20.12 -2.27 -7.05
N ARG A 287 -19.08 -2.47 -6.22
CA ARG A 287 -18.23 -3.66 -6.31
C ARG A 287 -18.78 -4.79 -5.45
N LYS A 288 -18.26 -6.00 -5.64
CA LYS A 288 -18.56 -7.12 -4.73
C LYS A 288 -18.11 -6.75 -3.31
N HIS A 289 -19.06 -6.65 -2.38
CA HIS A 289 -18.80 -6.28 -0.98
C HIS A 289 -18.23 -7.43 -0.14
N ARG A 290 -18.29 -8.67 -0.64
CA ARG A 290 -17.81 -9.86 0.07
C ARG A 290 -16.42 -10.25 -0.38
N THR A 291 -15.56 -10.63 0.56
CA THR A 291 -14.20 -11.09 0.28
C THR A 291 -13.88 -12.30 1.16
N ILE A 292 -13.30 -13.34 0.55
CA ILE A 292 -12.74 -14.50 1.26
C ILE A 292 -11.22 -14.36 1.21
N LYS A 293 -10.56 -14.61 2.33
CA LYS A 293 -9.10 -14.58 2.50
C LYS A 293 -8.67 -15.92 3.08
N GLY A 294 -7.50 -16.40 2.66
CA GLY A 294 -6.90 -17.62 3.18
C GLY A 294 -5.39 -17.53 3.11
N GLY A 295 -4.70 -18.16 4.05
CA GLY A 295 -3.25 -18.20 4.10
C GLY A 295 -2.76 -19.39 4.90
N VAL A 296 -1.53 -19.83 4.60
CA VAL A 296 -0.82 -20.86 5.35
C VAL A 296 0.54 -20.34 5.75
N ASP A 297 1.05 -20.81 6.87
CA ASP A 297 2.37 -20.47 7.38
C ASP A 297 3.01 -21.70 8.03
N TYR A 298 4.32 -21.67 8.21
CA TYR A 298 5.05 -22.72 8.89
C TYR A 298 6.18 -22.10 9.70
N LYS A 299 6.27 -22.49 10.97
CA LYS A 299 7.34 -22.08 11.87
C LYS A 299 7.83 -23.31 12.61
N THR A 300 9.13 -23.47 12.76
CA THR A 300 9.71 -24.66 13.42
C THR A 300 9.21 -24.83 14.86
N ASP A 301 8.93 -23.73 15.56
CA ASP A 301 8.52 -23.71 16.97
C ASP A 301 7.00 -23.74 17.20
N GLU A 302 6.19 -23.33 16.22
CA GLU A 302 4.72 -23.33 16.31
C GLU A 302 4.05 -24.44 15.47
N GLY A 303 4.78 -25.00 14.49
CA GLY A 303 4.29 -25.96 13.51
C GLY A 303 3.61 -25.30 12.30
N PRO A 304 2.83 -26.07 11.52
CA PRO A 304 2.04 -25.51 10.42
C PRO A 304 0.87 -24.68 10.95
N GLY A 305 0.61 -23.54 10.31
CA GLY A 305 -0.48 -22.61 10.57
C GLY A 305 -1.38 -22.45 9.34
N ALA A 306 -2.67 -22.23 9.58
CA ALA A 306 -3.64 -21.90 8.55
C ALA A 306 -4.60 -20.83 9.04
N ASN A 307 -4.97 -19.92 8.14
CA ASN A 307 -5.83 -18.77 8.40
C ASN A 307 -6.95 -18.72 7.35
N ILE A 308 -8.17 -18.42 7.79
CA ILE A 308 -9.32 -18.18 6.92
C ILE A 308 -10.08 -16.95 7.39
N GLY A 309 -10.56 -16.16 6.45
CA GLY A 309 -11.36 -14.98 6.74
C GLY A 309 -12.45 -14.77 5.71
N TRP A 310 -13.59 -14.29 6.17
CA TRP A 310 -14.66 -13.77 5.34
C TRP A 310 -15.03 -12.39 5.85
N GLU A 311 -15.20 -11.43 4.93
CA GLU A 311 -15.73 -10.11 5.27
C GLU A 311 -16.84 -9.70 4.31
N ASN A 312 -17.84 -9.01 4.82
CA ASN A 312 -18.81 -8.23 4.07
C ASN A 312 -18.65 -6.76 4.45
N ARG A 313 -18.34 -5.89 3.49
CA ARG A 313 -18.09 -4.44 3.72
C ARG A 313 -19.35 -3.57 3.70
N ASN A 314 -20.53 -4.16 3.47
CA ASN A 314 -21.78 -3.41 3.40
C ASN A 314 -22.95 -4.25 3.96
N LEU A 315 -22.89 -4.58 5.26
CA LEU A 315 -23.83 -5.52 5.87
C LEU A 315 -25.27 -5.02 5.83
N PHE A 316 -25.52 -3.73 6.11
CA PHE A 316 -26.87 -3.16 6.18
C PHE A 316 -27.10 -2.01 5.17
N GLY A 317 -26.20 -1.86 4.20
CA GLY A 317 -26.28 -0.82 3.18
C GLY A 317 -25.63 0.52 3.57
N GLY A 318 -25.09 0.66 4.78
CA GLY A 318 -24.45 1.88 5.30
C GLY A 318 -22.93 1.78 5.45
N GLY A 319 -22.28 0.90 4.67
CA GLY A 319 -20.83 0.68 4.78
C GLY A 319 -20.41 -0.09 6.04
N GLU A 320 -21.35 -0.70 6.77
CA GLU A 320 -21.01 -1.51 7.93
C GLU A 320 -20.26 -2.77 7.50
N LYS A 321 -19.18 -3.06 8.20
CA LYS A 321 -18.33 -4.21 7.92
C LYS A 321 -18.52 -5.29 8.97
N LEU A 322 -18.80 -6.50 8.51
CA LEU A 322 -18.76 -7.72 9.32
C LEU A 322 -17.63 -8.60 8.84
N ALA A 323 -16.74 -8.98 9.73
CA ALA A 323 -15.63 -9.88 9.48
C ALA A 323 -15.72 -11.09 10.41
N VAL A 324 -15.52 -12.28 9.84
CA VAL A 324 -15.37 -13.53 10.56
C VAL A 324 -14.02 -14.11 10.17
N ALA A 325 -13.19 -14.40 11.14
CA ALA A 325 -11.86 -14.94 10.93
C ALA A 325 -11.61 -16.14 11.83
N GLY A 326 -10.78 -17.06 11.35
CA GLY A 326 -10.30 -18.20 12.11
C GLY A 326 -8.85 -18.48 11.79
N SER A 327 -8.12 -18.97 12.78
CA SER A 327 -6.75 -19.44 12.64
C SER A 327 -6.55 -20.72 13.41
N ALA A 328 -5.69 -21.58 12.92
CA ALA A 328 -5.26 -22.79 13.60
C ALA A 328 -3.77 -23.02 13.39
N SER A 329 -3.06 -23.26 14.49
CA SER A 329 -1.66 -23.67 14.56
C SER A 329 -1.51 -24.79 15.60
N GLY A 330 -0.29 -25.30 15.78
CA GLY A 330 0.00 -26.30 16.82
C GLY A 330 -0.19 -25.79 18.26
N ILE A 331 -0.11 -24.48 18.47
CA ILE A 331 -0.11 -23.87 19.81
C ILE A 331 -1.34 -23.00 20.12
N GLU A 332 -2.09 -22.59 19.10
CA GLU A 332 -3.28 -21.76 19.24
C GLU A 332 -4.28 -22.03 18.11
N GLN A 333 -5.56 -22.14 18.47
CA GLN A 333 -6.67 -22.08 17.53
C GLN A 333 -7.65 -21.01 17.99
N PHE A 334 -8.09 -20.12 17.09
CA PHE A 334 -9.05 -19.08 17.45
C PHE A 334 -10.12 -18.87 16.38
N GLY A 335 -11.27 -18.38 16.84
CA GLY A 335 -12.34 -17.82 16.03
C GLY A 335 -12.64 -16.40 16.48
N GLU A 336 -12.89 -15.50 15.53
CA GLU A 336 -13.13 -14.10 15.77
C GLU A 336 -14.25 -13.56 14.90
N VAL A 337 -15.13 -12.75 15.48
CA VAL A 337 -16.13 -11.96 14.78
C VAL A 337 -15.91 -10.50 15.12
N ALA A 338 -15.85 -9.65 14.11
CA ALA A 338 -15.72 -8.21 14.26
C ALA A 338 -16.79 -7.48 13.43
N PHE A 339 -17.47 -6.54 14.07
CA PHE A 339 -18.42 -5.63 13.46
C PHE A 339 -17.88 -4.20 13.56
N GLU A 340 -17.86 -3.50 12.45
CA GLU A 340 -17.39 -2.13 12.31
C GLU A 340 -18.50 -1.29 11.68
N LYS A 341 -18.89 -0.21 12.35
CA LYS A 341 -19.85 0.76 11.83
C LYS A 341 -19.14 2.11 11.66
N PRO A 342 -18.85 2.53 10.42
CA PRO A 342 -18.36 3.88 10.18
C PRO A 342 -19.46 4.89 10.52
N ASP A 343 -19.05 6.14 10.73
CA ASP A 343 -19.93 7.27 10.97
C ASP A 343 -20.94 7.03 12.12
N ALA A 344 -20.50 6.32 13.17
CA ALA A 344 -21.39 5.82 14.21
C ALA A 344 -22.02 6.94 15.04
N LEU A 345 -21.27 8.03 15.26
CA LEU A 345 -21.72 9.25 15.93
C LEU A 345 -21.49 10.50 15.05
N THR A 346 -20.30 10.63 14.47
CA THR A 346 -19.93 11.66 13.50
C THR A 346 -19.15 11.03 12.34
N PRO A 347 -18.97 11.71 11.20
CA PRO A 347 -18.24 11.17 10.03
C PRO A 347 -16.77 10.77 10.27
N LYS A 348 -16.24 10.98 11.48
CA LYS A 348 -14.88 10.63 11.88
C LYS A 348 -14.85 9.52 12.94
N ASP A 349 -16.00 9.01 13.35
CA ASP A 349 -16.15 8.05 14.44
C ASP A 349 -16.48 6.65 13.92
N LEU A 350 -15.61 5.69 14.23
CA LEU A 350 -15.78 4.26 13.95
C LEU A 350 -16.17 3.53 15.23
N PHE A 351 -17.36 2.94 15.24
CA PHE A 351 -17.72 1.97 16.28
C PHE A 351 -17.19 0.59 15.89
N LYS A 352 -16.56 -0.11 16.83
CA LYS A 352 -16.05 -1.47 16.63
C LYS A 352 -16.45 -2.37 17.78
N ALA A 353 -17.14 -3.45 17.46
CA ALA A 353 -17.44 -4.56 18.36
C ALA A 353 -16.69 -5.81 17.89
N LYS A 354 -16.03 -6.52 18.80
CA LYS A 354 -15.24 -7.70 18.49
C LYS A 354 -15.46 -8.76 19.56
N ALA A 355 -15.61 -10.01 19.12
CA ALA A 355 -15.66 -11.19 19.98
C ALA A 355 -14.65 -12.21 19.46
N ARG A 356 -13.78 -12.72 20.35
CA ARG A 356 -12.77 -13.73 20.03
C ARG A 356 -12.86 -14.86 21.05
N VAL A 357 -12.78 -16.09 20.57
CA VAL A 357 -12.58 -17.28 21.39
C VAL A 357 -11.29 -17.97 20.93
N ALA A 358 -10.49 -18.44 21.88
CA ALA A 358 -9.22 -19.10 21.59
C ALA A 358 -9.02 -20.31 22.50
N ASN A 359 -8.44 -21.36 21.92
CA ASN A 359 -7.90 -22.53 22.60
C ASN A 359 -6.37 -22.51 22.44
N GLU A 360 -5.66 -22.67 23.54
CA GLU A 360 -4.22 -22.43 23.64
C GLU A 360 -3.53 -23.65 24.27
N ASP A 361 -2.59 -24.25 23.53
CA ASP A 361 -1.73 -25.33 24.01
C ASP A 361 -0.27 -24.86 23.93
N LYS A 362 0.14 -24.10 24.95
CA LYS A 362 1.43 -23.42 24.98
C LYS A 362 2.36 -24.11 25.98
N LYS A 363 3.67 -23.95 25.78
CA LYS A 363 4.68 -24.46 26.74
C LYS A 363 4.50 -23.88 28.15
N ALA A 364 4.01 -22.65 28.27
CA ALA A 364 3.79 -21.98 29.55
C ALA A 364 2.51 -22.45 30.26
N TYR A 365 1.43 -22.70 29.50
CA TYR A 365 0.13 -23.08 30.04
C TYR A 365 -0.77 -23.66 28.95
N LYS A 366 -1.81 -24.39 29.36
CA LYS A 366 -2.93 -24.80 28.51
C LYS A 366 -4.21 -24.17 29.00
N GLY A 367 -5.05 -23.71 28.07
CA GLY A 367 -6.30 -23.10 28.45
C GLY A 367 -7.14 -22.57 27.29
N GLN A 368 -8.23 -21.94 27.67
CA GLN A 368 -9.21 -21.37 26.77
C GLN A 368 -9.55 -19.96 27.22
N ASN A 369 -9.78 -19.06 26.27
CA ASN A 369 -10.23 -17.71 26.59
C ASN A 369 -11.28 -17.21 25.62
N ALA A 370 -12.16 -16.35 26.14
CA ALA A 370 -13.16 -15.62 25.38
C ALA A 370 -13.03 -14.14 25.73
N THR A 371 -12.96 -13.28 24.71
CA THR A 371 -12.85 -11.83 24.87
C THR A 371 -13.89 -11.14 24.01
N ALA A 372 -14.65 -10.22 24.60
CA ALA A 372 -15.58 -9.34 23.90
C ALA A 372 -15.22 -7.89 24.19
N THR A 373 -15.16 -7.05 23.16
CA THR A 373 -14.84 -5.63 23.27
C THR A 373 -15.80 -4.80 22.42
N ALA A 374 -16.24 -3.66 22.95
CA ALA A 374 -16.92 -2.60 22.20
C ALA A 374 -16.12 -1.31 22.36
N SER A 375 -15.85 -0.61 21.27
CA SER A 375 -15.00 0.57 21.26
C SER A 375 -15.50 1.61 20.27
N LEU A 376 -15.19 2.88 20.56
CA LEU A 376 -15.40 4.01 19.69
C LEU A 376 -14.04 4.64 19.40
N ARG A 377 -13.68 4.70 18.12
CA ARG A 377 -12.43 5.30 17.64
C ARG A 377 -12.73 6.52 16.79
N ARG A 378 -12.08 7.64 17.09
CA ARG A 378 -12.15 8.88 16.32
C ARG A 378 -10.87 9.06 15.49
N GLN A 379 -11.05 9.41 14.22
CA GLN A 379 -9.98 9.89 13.35
C GLN A 379 -9.81 11.41 13.56
N PHE A 380 -8.67 11.86 14.09
CA PHE A 380 -8.41 13.29 14.34
C PHE A 380 -7.83 13.98 13.11
N THR A 381 -6.87 13.32 12.46
CA THR A 381 -6.23 13.71 11.20
C THR A 381 -6.09 12.48 10.32
N ASP A 382 -5.61 12.58 9.08
CA ASP A 382 -5.44 11.39 8.22
C ASP A 382 -4.48 10.35 8.81
N ALA A 383 -3.53 10.79 9.64
CA ALA A 383 -2.55 9.90 10.30
C ALA A 383 -2.89 9.59 11.77
N VAL A 384 -3.57 10.49 12.50
CA VAL A 384 -3.77 10.38 13.95
C VAL A 384 -5.19 9.95 14.28
N SER A 385 -5.29 8.95 15.16
CA SER A 385 -6.55 8.44 15.68
C SER A 385 -6.45 8.12 17.16
N GLY A 386 -7.59 8.12 17.85
CA GLY A 386 -7.68 7.68 19.23
C GLY A 386 -9.01 7.02 19.52
N GLY A 387 -9.05 6.17 20.53
CA GLY A 387 -10.26 5.42 20.86
C GLY A 387 -10.35 5.07 22.33
N VAL A 388 -11.58 4.78 22.74
CA VAL A 388 -11.88 4.24 24.06
C VAL A 388 -12.84 3.08 23.89
N GLY A 389 -12.70 2.07 24.74
CA GLY A 389 -13.60 0.93 24.71
C GLY A 389 -13.89 0.36 26.09
N LEU A 390 -14.72 -0.67 26.07
CA LEU A 390 -15.03 -1.54 27.20
C LEU A 390 -14.85 -2.97 26.73
N GLY A 391 -14.17 -3.77 27.54
CA GLY A 391 -13.90 -5.16 27.26
C GLY A 391 -14.22 -6.06 28.44
N TYR A 392 -14.55 -7.31 28.12
CA TYR A 392 -14.61 -8.40 29.07
C TYR A 392 -13.82 -9.58 28.55
N ARG A 393 -12.98 -10.16 29.40
CA ARG A 393 -12.21 -11.37 29.12
C ARG A 393 -12.52 -12.42 30.18
N ALA A 394 -12.85 -13.62 29.75
CA ALA A 394 -12.96 -14.80 30.60
C ALA A 394 -11.96 -15.85 30.13
N SER A 395 -11.18 -16.40 31.05
CA SER A 395 -10.15 -17.40 30.77
C SER A 395 -10.31 -18.60 31.70
N ARG A 396 -10.09 -19.79 31.15
CA ARG A 396 -10.01 -21.05 31.89
C ARG A 396 -8.62 -21.61 31.65
N ILE A 397 -7.81 -21.64 32.69
CA ILE A 397 -6.46 -22.21 32.66
C ILE A 397 -6.57 -23.62 33.20
N GLU A 398 -6.38 -24.58 32.31
CA GLU A 398 -6.49 -26.01 32.62
C GLU A 398 -5.20 -26.51 33.28
N GLU A 399 -4.05 -26.09 32.76
CA GLU A 399 -2.72 -26.44 33.29
C GLU A 399 -1.82 -25.21 33.24
N ASP A 400 -1.34 -24.70 34.38
CA ASP A 400 -0.18 -23.79 34.43
C ASP A 400 1.08 -24.66 34.48
N GLN A 401 1.77 -24.82 33.34
CA GLN A 401 2.95 -25.69 33.25
C GLN A 401 4.10 -25.19 34.14
N SER A 402 4.12 -23.88 34.41
CA SER A 402 5.10 -23.30 35.31
C SER A 402 4.79 -23.64 36.76
N ARG A 403 3.51 -23.81 37.12
CA ARG A 403 3.03 -24.14 38.47
C ARG A 403 2.13 -25.38 38.42
N PRO A 404 2.67 -26.58 38.14
CA PRO A 404 1.87 -27.79 37.93
C PRO A 404 1.13 -28.28 39.19
N TRP A 405 1.41 -27.69 40.35
CA TRP A 405 0.69 -27.94 41.60
C TRP A 405 -0.57 -27.08 41.76
N GLU A 406 -0.77 -26.06 40.93
CA GLU A 406 -2.02 -25.29 40.92
C GLU A 406 -3.09 -26.06 40.14
N SER A 407 -4.28 -26.16 40.73
CA SER A 407 -5.46 -26.71 40.07
C SER A 407 -5.97 -25.79 38.96
N GLU A 408 -6.84 -26.32 38.10
CA GLU A 408 -7.59 -25.54 37.12
C GLU A 408 -8.19 -24.27 37.76
N ALA A 409 -8.01 -23.13 37.10
CA ALA A 409 -8.50 -21.85 37.56
C ALA A 409 -9.27 -21.09 36.47
N ARG A 410 -10.29 -20.35 36.89
CA ARG A 410 -11.08 -19.48 36.02
C ARG A 410 -10.88 -18.03 36.39
N TYR A 411 -10.47 -17.24 35.40
CA TYR A 411 -10.18 -15.82 35.52
C TYR A 411 -11.19 -15.02 34.72
N GLY A 412 -11.48 -13.81 35.18
CA GLY A 412 -12.44 -12.91 34.56
C GLY A 412 -11.99 -11.48 34.78
N PHE A 413 -12.02 -10.67 33.73
CA PHE A 413 -11.60 -9.27 33.78
C PHE A 413 -12.53 -8.39 32.97
N VAL A 414 -13.02 -7.32 33.59
CA VAL A 414 -13.53 -6.15 32.87
C VAL A 414 -12.34 -5.21 32.64
N PHE A 415 -12.20 -4.65 31.45
CA PHE A 415 -11.12 -3.71 31.15
C PHE A 415 -11.59 -2.55 30.28
N LEU A 416 -10.94 -1.38 30.43
CA LEU A 416 -11.28 -0.16 29.70
C LEU A 416 -10.07 0.29 28.85
N PRO A 417 -9.94 -0.19 27.61
CA PRO A 417 -8.82 0.23 26.76
C PRO A 417 -9.00 1.67 26.29
N VAL A 418 -7.93 2.46 26.43
CA VAL A 418 -7.74 3.75 25.77
C VAL A 418 -6.58 3.59 24.80
N GLU A 419 -6.79 3.92 23.54
CA GLU A 419 -5.83 3.72 22.45
C GLU A 419 -5.53 5.03 21.72
N LEU A 420 -4.27 5.22 21.34
CA LEU A 420 -3.80 6.26 20.43
C LEU A 420 -3.00 5.61 19.32
N GLY A 421 -3.26 6.02 18.08
CA GLY A 421 -2.61 5.49 16.89
C GLY A 421 -2.15 6.60 15.95
N TYR A 422 -0.94 6.44 15.41
CA TYR A 422 -0.37 7.23 14.33
C TYR A 422 0.00 6.29 13.17
N ASP A 423 -0.53 6.51 11.97
CA ASP A 423 -0.11 5.82 10.75
C ASP A 423 0.25 6.84 9.67
N GLY A 424 1.55 7.03 9.46
CA GLY A 424 2.13 7.87 8.42
C GLY A 424 2.95 7.08 7.42
N ARG A 425 2.67 5.78 7.26
CA ARG A 425 3.37 4.92 6.29
C ARG A 425 2.94 5.23 4.87
N ASP A 426 3.84 4.98 3.92
CA ASP A 426 3.58 5.12 2.49
C ASP A 426 2.75 3.96 1.92
N ASP A 427 2.95 2.74 2.41
CA ASP A 427 2.20 1.55 2.01
C ASP A 427 1.88 0.67 3.22
N VAL A 428 0.70 0.03 3.21
CA VAL A 428 0.22 -0.80 4.33
C VAL A 428 0.85 -2.21 4.33
N LEU A 429 1.21 -2.75 3.15
CA LEU A 429 1.68 -4.12 2.93
C LEU A 429 3.21 -4.22 2.74
N ASP A 430 3.83 -3.24 2.07
CA ASP A 430 5.29 -3.16 1.87
C ASP A 430 5.82 -1.75 2.17
N PRO A 431 5.70 -1.26 3.43
CA PRO A 431 6.12 0.09 3.80
C PRO A 431 7.62 0.30 3.56
N GLN A 432 7.96 1.41 2.90
CA GLN A 432 9.35 1.82 2.64
C GLN A 432 9.70 3.11 3.38
N LYS A 433 8.71 3.93 3.71
CA LYS A 433 8.89 5.20 4.40
C LYS A 433 7.80 5.41 5.45
N GLY A 434 8.14 6.15 6.50
CA GLY A 434 7.18 6.64 7.48
C GLY A 434 7.18 5.84 8.78
N LEU A 435 6.13 6.07 9.56
CA LEU A 435 6.03 5.61 10.94
C LEU A 435 4.63 5.07 11.23
N LEU A 436 4.57 3.94 11.93
CA LEU A 436 3.37 3.41 12.56
C LEU A 436 3.63 3.35 14.07
N ALA A 437 2.78 4.00 14.86
CA ALA A 437 2.85 3.96 16.31
C ALA A 437 1.47 3.68 16.90
N THR A 438 1.39 2.73 17.81
CA THR A 438 0.18 2.44 18.59
C THR A 438 0.55 2.44 20.07
N THR A 439 -0.24 3.11 20.89
CA THR A 439 -0.11 3.09 22.34
C THR A 439 -1.48 2.81 22.93
N SER A 440 -1.55 1.85 23.85
CA SER A 440 -2.77 1.52 24.57
C SER A 440 -2.52 1.51 26.07
N LEU A 441 -3.57 1.84 26.83
CA LEU A 441 -3.59 1.79 28.27
C LEU A 441 -4.92 1.24 28.72
N ALA A 442 -4.91 0.18 29.52
CA ALA A 442 -6.14 -0.45 29.99
C ALA A 442 -6.04 -0.81 31.48
N PRO A 443 -6.85 -0.23 32.37
CA PRO A 443 -7.10 -0.82 33.68
C PRO A 443 -7.92 -2.12 33.52
N TYR A 444 -7.51 -3.16 34.24
CA TYR A 444 -8.17 -4.45 34.35
C TYR A 444 -8.69 -4.61 35.78
N TRP A 445 -9.96 -5.00 35.91
CA TRP A 445 -10.61 -5.31 37.18
C TRP A 445 -11.03 -6.77 37.21
N GLY A 446 -10.54 -7.52 38.20
CA GLY A 446 -10.84 -8.94 38.37
C GLY A 446 -12.30 -9.19 38.80
N THR A 447 -12.98 -10.13 38.13
CA THR A 447 -14.39 -10.50 38.42
C THR A 447 -14.57 -11.95 38.88
N LEU A 448 -13.60 -12.83 38.60
CA LEU A 448 -13.59 -14.24 39.02
C LEU A 448 -12.36 -14.51 39.92
N SER A 449 -11.73 -15.68 39.80
CA SER A 449 -10.42 -15.94 40.44
C SER A 449 -9.38 -14.98 39.87
N GLY A 450 -8.38 -14.58 40.65
CA GLY A 450 -7.46 -13.51 40.29
C GLY A 450 -8.09 -12.13 40.42
N LYS A 451 -8.38 -11.72 41.67
CA LYS A 451 -9.01 -10.43 42.02
C LYS A 451 -8.08 -9.23 41.92
N ASP A 452 -6.85 -9.43 41.47
CA ASP A 452 -5.87 -8.37 41.35
C ASP A 452 -6.24 -7.44 40.22
N ASN A 453 -6.42 -6.18 40.56
CA ASN A 453 -6.58 -5.11 39.59
C ASN A 453 -5.20 -4.67 39.12
N PHE A 454 -5.04 -4.42 37.83
CA PHE A 454 -3.77 -3.95 37.30
C PHE A 454 -3.98 -3.03 36.10
N LEU A 455 -2.97 -2.21 35.84
CA LEU A 455 -2.92 -1.32 34.69
C LEU A 455 -2.00 -1.92 33.65
N ARG A 456 -2.49 -2.04 32.42
CA ARG A 456 -1.75 -2.62 31.29
C ARG A 456 -1.46 -1.57 30.22
N PRO A 457 -0.31 -0.87 30.29
CA PRO A 457 0.21 -0.10 29.16
C PRO A 457 0.84 -1.04 28.12
N GLU A 458 0.66 -0.71 26.85
CA GLU A 458 1.34 -1.34 25.72
C GLU A 458 1.69 -0.28 24.67
N PHE A 459 2.86 -0.39 24.06
CA PHE A 459 3.24 0.43 22.92
C PHE A 459 3.88 -0.43 21.84
N THR A 460 3.59 -0.09 20.58
CA THR A 460 4.26 -0.62 19.39
C THR A 460 4.68 0.54 18.53
N LEU A 461 5.93 0.52 18.06
CA LEU A 461 6.50 1.50 17.15
C LEU A 461 7.14 0.76 15.99
N ALA A 462 6.82 1.11 14.75
CA ALA A 462 7.47 0.62 13.55
C ALA A 462 7.87 1.80 12.67
N HIS A 463 9.12 1.83 12.24
CA HIS A 463 9.71 2.93 11.48
C HIS A 463 10.40 2.38 10.23
N TYR A 464 10.22 3.08 9.12
CA TYR A 464 10.72 2.70 7.80
C TYR A 464 11.48 3.86 7.18
N LEU A 465 12.74 3.61 6.85
CA LEU A 465 13.63 4.57 6.23
C LEU A 465 14.19 3.99 4.93
N LYS A 466 13.73 4.51 3.79
CA LYS A 466 14.32 4.21 2.48
C LYS A 466 15.68 4.89 2.37
N ILE A 467 16.74 4.07 2.34
CA ILE A 467 18.14 4.51 2.25
C ILE A 467 18.54 4.74 0.78
N LEU A 468 18.14 3.84 -0.12
CA LEU A 468 18.47 3.91 -1.55
C LEU A 468 17.23 3.60 -2.41
N ASP A 469 17.12 4.29 -3.54
CA ASP A 469 16.08 4.01 -4.55
C ASP A 469 16.46 2.86 -5.48
N LYS A 470 17.74 2.76 -5.89
CA LYS A 470 18.26 1.70 -6.76
C LYS A 470 19.69 1.30 -6.34
N PRO A 471 19.94 0.03 -5.97
CA PRO A 471 18.92 -0.98 -5.65
C PRO A 471 18.07 -0.50 -4.46
N GLY A 472 16.82 -0.98 -4.38
CA GLY A 472 15.92 -0.60 -3.30
C GLY A 472 16.47 -1.07 -1.96
N LEU A 473 16.72 -0.15 -1.03
CA LEU A 473 17.24 -0.47 0.30
C LEU A 473 16.43 0.25 1.36
N VAL A 474 15.83 -0.50 2.28
CA VAL A 474 15.01 0.04 3.38
C VAL A 474 15.54 -0.48 4.71
N LEU A 475 15.77 0.42 5.66
CA LEU A 475 15.95 0.09 7.06
C LEU A 475 14.58 0.09 7.74
N ALA A 476 14.15 -1.07 8.21
CA ALA A 476 12.90 -1.25 8.93
C ALA A 476 13.20 -1.61 10.38
N THR A 477 12.62 -0.87 11.32
CA THR A 477 12.80 -1.10 12.76
C THR A 477 11.47 -1.19 13.46
N ARG A 478 11.33 -2.11 14.42
CA ARG A 478 10.16 -2.23 15.28
C ARG A 478 10.58 -2.29 16.74
N ALA A 479 9.80 -1.70 17.62
CA ALA A 479 9.88 -1.86 19.07
C ALA A 479 8.49 -2.14 19.63
N VAL A 480 8.42 -3.02 20.62
CA VAL A 480 7.21 -3.35 21.37
C VAL A 480 7.56 -3.36 22.84
N GLY A 481 6.71 -2.77 23.67
CA GLY A 481 6.83 -2.90 25.11
C GLY A 481 5.50 -2.81 25.82
N GLY A 482 5.46 -3.36 27.03
CA GLY A 482 4.25 -3.36 27.84
C GLY A 482 4.51 -3.85 29.26
N ALA A 483 3.55 -3.64 30.15
CA ALA A 483 3.67 -4.04 31.54
C ALA A 483 2.30 -4.38 32.14
N ASN A 484 2.29 -5.11 33.26
CA ASN A 484 1.15 -5.28 34.16
C ASN A 484 1.52 -4.60 35.49
N ILE A 485 1.05 -3.37 35.69
CA ILE A 485 1.42 -2.52 36.83
C ILE A 485 0.36 -2.67 37.93
N GLY A 486 0.79 -2.77 39.19
CA GLY A 486 -0.11 -2.88 40.35
C GLY A 486 -0.40 -4.32 40.79
N THR A 487 0.20 -5.32 40.15
CA THR A 487 0.14 -6.73 40.54
C THR A 487 1.49 -7.42 40.29
N ALA A 488 1.77 -8.51 40.98
CA ALA A 488 2.93 -9.36 40.70
C ALA A 488 2.67 -10.24 39.47
N SER A 489 3.71 -10.56 38.68
CA SER A 489 3.59 -11.44 37.50
C SER A 489 2.93 -12.78 37.81
N GLU A 490 3.21 -13.34 38.99
CA GLU A 490 2.68 -14.62 39.48
C GLU A 490 1.17 -14.58 39.74
N ASN A 491 0.63 -13.41 40.07
CA ASN A 491 -0.81 -13.21 40.30
C ASN A 491 -1.58 -12.92 39.01
N VAL A 492 -0.88 -12.51 37.94
CA VAL A 492 -1.48 -12.38 36.62
C VAL A 492 -1.73 -13.77 36.05
N THR A 493 -2.93 -13.98 35.50
CA THR A 493 -3.28 -15.20 34.79
C THR A 493 -2.27 -15.48 33.66
N PRO A 494 -1.82 -16.74 33.47
CA PRO A 494 -0.80 -17.09 32.47
C PRO A 494 -1.03 -16.52 31.06
N ASP A 495 -2.28 -16.41 30.60
CA ASP A 495 -2.65 -15.88 29.28
C ASP A 495 -2.56 -14.34 29.17
N LEU A 496 -2.39 -13.62 30.29
CA LEU A 496 -2.15 -12.17 30.32
C LEU A 496 -0.74 -11.81 30.79
N ARG A 497 0.12 -12.80 31.05
CA ARG A 497 1.56 -12.55 31.29
C ARG A 497 2.25 -12.14 29.99
N TRP A 498 3.39 -11.50 30.15
CA TRP A 498 4.24 -11.10 29.03
C TRP A 498 5.24 -12.21 28.69
N TYR A 499 5.41 -12.51 27.41
CA TYR A 499 6.36 -13.52 26.94
C TYR A 499 7.14 -12.99 25.74
N ALA A 500 8.40 -13.42 25.62
CA ALA A 500 9.27 -13.09 24.48
C ALA A 500 9.82 -14.36 23.81
N GLY A 501 10.27 -14.22 22.55
CA GLY A 501 10.73 -15.32 21.70
C GLY A 501 9.70 -15.78 20.68
N GLY A 502 10.17 -16.30 19.54
CA GLY A 502 9.35 -16.69 18.39
C GLY A 502 9.28 -15.62 17.29
N SER A 503 8.58 -15.93 16.20
CA SER A 503 8.66 -15.16 14.94
C SER A 503 8.21 -13.70 15.00
N GLY A 504 7.35 -13.37 15.97
CA GLY A 504 6.79 -12.02 16.17
C GLY A 504 7.48 -11.21 17.27
N SER A 505 8.56 -11.74 17.85
CA SER A 505 9.26 -11.20 19.01
C SER A 505 10.77 -11.22 18.79
N ILE A 506 11.45 -12.33 19.10
CA ILE A 506 12.90 -12.48 18.95
C ILE A 506 13.15 -13.76 18.15
N ARG A 507 13.36 -13.62 16.83
CA ARG A 507 13.62 -14.78 15.96
C ARG A 507 14.92 -15.46 16.37
N GLY A 508 14.93 -16.79 16.29
CA GLY A 508 16.05 -17.65 16.72
C GLY A 508 15.83 -18.27 18.10
N TYR A 509 15.09 -17.60 18.99
CA TYR A 509 14.57 -18.23 20.21
C TYR A 509 13.18 -18.80 19.95
N SER A 510 12.88 -19.96 20.53
CA SER A 510 11.55 -20.57 20.40
C SER A 510 10.47 -19.71 21.06
N TYR A 511 9.23 -19.83 20.59
CA TYR A 511 8.04 -19.19 21.13
C TYR A 511 8.01 -19.20 22.68
N GLN A 512 7.87 -18.01 23.27
CA GLN A 512 7.80 -17.74 24.72
C GLN A 512 9.02 -18.11 25.58
N SER A 513 10.13 -18.55 24.99
CA SER A 513 11.27 -19.07 25.77
C SER A 513 12.17 -18.01 26.41
N VAL A 514 11.99 -16.73 26.11
CA VAL A 514 12.83 -15.63 26.62
C VAL A 514 12.14 -14.90 27.77
N GLY A 515 12.79 -14.88 28.94
CA GLY A 515 12.30 -14.24 30.17
C GLY A 515 12.40 -15.16 31.38
N PRO A 516 11.57 -14.95 32.42
CA PRO A 516 11.54 -15.82 33.60
C PRO A 516 11.18 -17.27 33.24
N MET A 517 12.02 -18.21 33.68
CA MET A 517 11.89 -19.65 33.44
C MET A 517 11.89 -20.44 34.75
N ARG A 518 11.20 -21.57 34.78
CA ARG A 518 11.31 -22.59 35.83
C ARG A 518 11.79 -23.89 35.20
N GLY A 519 13.08 -24.19 35.34
CA GLY A 519 13.73 -25.23 34.55
C GLY A 519 13.66 -24.89 33.07
N LYS A 520 12.94 -25.71 32.28
CA LYS A 520 12.72 -25.49 30.84
C LYS A 520 11.37 -24.85 30.51
N THR A 521 10.55 -24.57 31.52
CA THR A 521 9.19 -24.07 31.33
C THR A 521 9.14 -22.55 31.47
N PRO A 522 8.55 -21.82 30.50
CA PRO A 522 8.33 -20.39 30.63
C PRO A 522 7.32 -20.06 31.74
N VAL A 523 7.67 -19.09 32.59
CA VAL A 523 6.78 -18.60 33.65
C VAL A 523 5.97 -17.38 33.17
N GLY A 524 6.58 -16.57 32.31
CA GLY A 524 6.06 -15.28 31.88
C GLY A 524 6.49 -14.14 32.81
N GLY A 525 6.51 -12.92 32.29
CA GLY A 525 6.93 -11.70 32.96
C GLY A 525 5.78 -10.75 33.32
N ALA A 526 6.09 -9.78 34.17
CA ALA A 526 5.23 -8.63 34.46
C ALA A 526 5.44 -7.49 33.46
N SER A 527 6.54 -7.48 32.69
CA SER A 527 6.72 -6.56 31.57
C SER A 527 7.45 -7.20 30.39
N LEU A 528 7.41 -6.53 29.24
CA LEU A 528 8.04 -6.92 27.98
C LEU A 528 8.75 -5.72 27.38
N PHE A 529 9.93 -5.96 26.80
CA PHE A 529 10.49 -5.08 25.79
C PHE A 529 11.16 -5.91 24.70
N THR A 530 10.82 -5.66 23.44
CA THR A 530 11.43 -6.31 22.27
C THR A 530 11.65 -5.30 21.15
N PHE A 531 12.72 -5.48 20.39
CA PHE A 531 13.01 -4.71 19.20
C PHE A 531 13.45 -5.62 18.05
N SER A 532 13.20 -5.18 16.82
CA SER A 532 13.63 -5.84 15.59
C SER A 532 14.20 -4.80 14.64
N THR A 533 15.32 -5.11 14.00
CA THR A 533 15.93 -4.30 12.95
C THR A 533 16.16 -5.17 11.72
N GLU A 534 15.62 -4.76 10.58
CA GLU A 534 15.77 -5.42 9.29
C GLU A 534 16.37 -4.46 8.27
N LEU A 535 17.35 -4.94 7.51
CA LEU A 535 17.83 -4.24 6.33
C LEU A 535 17.26 -4.92 5.10
N ARG A 536 16.18 -4.38 4.54
CA ARG A 536 15.44 -4.97 3.43
C ARG A 536 16.08 -4.53 2.11
N TRP A 537 16.86 -5.42 1.50
CA TRP A 537 17.56 -5.17 0.24
C TRP A 537 16.84 -5.85 -0.92
N ARG A 538 16.25 -5.06 -1.81
CA ARG A 538 15.58 -5.52 -3.03
C ARG A 538 16.60 -5.68 -4.14
N VAL A 539 17.12 -6.90 -4.27
CA VAL A 539 18.19 -7.25 -5.23
C VAL A 539 17.66 -7.24 -6.67
N THR A 540 16.45 -7.73 -6.88
CA THR A 540 15.71 -7.66 -8.15
C THR A 540 14.26 -7.24 -7.88
N GLU A 541 13.46 -7.04 -8.93
CA GLU A 541 12.03 -6.73 -8.77
C GLU A 541 11.27 -7.84 -8.02
N LEU A 542 11.71 -9.09 -8.19
CA LEU A 542 11.09 -10.30 -7.65
C LEU A 542 11.74 -10.81 -6.36
N VAL A 543 13.02 -10.52 -6.11
CA VAL A 543 13.79 -11.15 -5.03
C VAL A 543 14.44 -10.09 -4.13
N GLY A 544 14.28 -10.26 -2.81
CA GLY A 544 14.95 -9.46 -1.79
C GLY A 544 15.67 -10.31 -0.75
N ILE A 545 16.72 -9.75 -0.16
CA ILE A 545 17.51 -10.32 0.94
C ILE A 545 17.35 -9.42 2.16
N VAL A 546 17.18 -10.01 3.34
CA VAL A 546 16.88 -9.28 4.57
C VAL A 546 17.72 -9.80 5.73
N PRO A 547 18.96 -9.32 5.95
CA PRO A 547 19.63 -9.53 7.22
C PRO A 547 18.88 -8.80 8.32
N PHE A 548 18.77 -9.43 9.49
CA PHE A 548 18.06 -8.86 10.62
C PHE A 548 18.70 -9.19 11.97
N LEU A 549 18.40 -8.33 12.95
CA LEU A 549 18.74 -8.48 14.35
C LEU A 549 17.48 -8.20 15.18
N ASP A 550 17.09 -9.19 15.97
CA ASP A 550 16.02 -9.04 16.95
C ASP A 550 16.59 -9.11 18.37
N GLY A 551 15.93 -8.47 19.32
CA GLY A 551 16.35 -8.47 20.71
C GLY A 551 15.24 -8.15 21.68
N GLY A 552 15.40 -8.52 22.94
CA GLY A 552 14.44 -8.20 23.98
C GLY A 552 14.42 -9.19 25.13
N THR A 553 13.46 -9.00 26.04
CA THR A 553 13.10 -9.99 27.05
C THR A 553 11.73 -9.68 27.66
N ALA A 554 11.10 -10.70 28.24
CA ALA A 554 10.12 -10.50 29.30
C ALA A 554 10.86 -10.35 30.65
N PHE A 555 10.38 -9.48 31.52
CA PHE A 555 10.97 -9.21 32.83
C PHE A 555 10.05 -9.67 33.95
N GLY A 556 10.61 -10.15 35.06
CA GLY A 556 9.84 -10.57 36.22
C GLY A 556 9.14 -9.39 36.91
N LYS A 557 9.70 -8.18 36.80
CA LYS A 557 9.15 -6.95 37.37
C LYS A 557 8.46 -6.08 36.31
N ALA A 558 7.39 -5.38 36.73
CA ALA A 558 6.63 -4.49 35.85
C ALA A 558 7.38 -3.19 35.52
N LEU A 559 8.24 -2.73 36.44
CA LEU A 559 9.00 -1.49 36.37
C LEU A 559 10.46 -1.75 36.78
N PRO A 560 11.40 -0.85 36.41
CA PRO A 560 12.80 -0.95 36.84
C PRO A 560 12.96 -1.02 38.38
N PRO A 561 14.06 -1.61 38.88
CA PRO A 561 15.16 -2.20 38.12
C PRO A 561 14.77 -3.56 37.53
N TYR A 562 15.07 -3.74 36.25
CA TYR A 562 14.81 -4.97 35.51
C TYR A 562 15.73 -6.11 35.97
N ASP A 563 15.20 -7.33 35.95
CA ASP A 563 15.81 -8.52 36.56
C ASP A 563 16.21 -9.60 35.56
N GLN A 564 15.94 -9.39 34.27
CA GLN A 564 16.28 -10.32 33.19
C GLN A 564 17.23 -9.65 32.18
N PRO A 565 18.25 -10.37 31.68
CA PRO A 565 19.10 -9.88 30.60
C PRO A 565 18.35 -9.81 29.27
N ILE A 566 18.75 -8.88 28.41
CA ILE A 566 18.29 -8.83 27.02
C ILE A 566 18.92 -10.00 26.24
N MET A 567 18.08 -10.76 25.54
CA MET A 567 18.50 -11.79 24.60
C MET A 567 18.50 -11.23 23.18
N LEU A 568 19.42 -11.70 22.33
CA LEU A 568 19.56 -11.27 20.94
C LEU A 568 19.54 -12.45 19.98
N GLY A 569 18.81 -12.34 18.89
CA GLY A 569 18.76 -13.31 17.80
C GLY A 569 19.09 -12.63 16.47
N ALA A 570 19.86 -13.29 15.61
CA ALA A 570 20.24 -12.76 14.31
C ALA A 570 19.91 -13.75 13.20
N GLY A 571 19.66 -13.24 12.00
CA GLY A 571 19.28 -14.10 10.89
C GLY A 571 19.30 -13.45 9.54
N LEU A 572 18.92 -14.25 8.55
CA LEU A 572 18.83 -13.87 7.15
C LEU A 572 17.48 -14.30 6.59
N GLY A 573 16.83 -13.37 5.90
CA GLY A 573 15.56 -13.58 5.21
C GLY A 573 15.71 -13.52 3.70
N LEU A 574 14.95 -14.36 3.01
CA LEU A 574 14.65 -14.25 1.58
C LEU A 574 13.21 -13.74 1.43
N ARG A 575 13.02 -12.82 0.49
CA ARG A 575 11.70 -12.29 0.10
C ARG A 575 11.46 -12.58 -1.36
N VAL A 576 10.30 -13.16 -1.67
CA VAL A 576 9.80 -13.31 -3.05
C VAL A 576 8.59 -12.40 -3.20
N TYR A 577 8.73 -11.33 -3.96
CA TYR A 577 7.67 -10.33 -4.13
C TYR A 577 6.61 -10.84 -5.11
N THR A 578 5.36 -10.85 -4.68
CA THR A 578 4.21 -11.26 -5.48
C THR A 578 3.13 -10.18 -5.49
N PRO A 579 2.16 -10.20 -6.42
CA PRO A 579 1.05 -9.25 -6.44
C PRO A 579 0.18 -9.23 -5.18
N VAL A 580 0.20 -10.31 -4.38
CA VAL A 580 -0.57 -10.42 -3.13
C VAL A 580 0.25 -10.10 -1.87
N GLY A 581 1.51 -9.70 -2.05
CA GLY A 581 2.48 -9.41 -0.98
C GLY A 581 3.75 -10.27 -1.05
N PRO A 582 4.80 -9.93 -0.28
CA PRO A 582 6.03 -10.71 -0.27
C PRO A 582 5.86 -12.04 0.46
N ILE A 583 6.35 -13.13 -0.12
CA ILE A 583 6.54 -14.41 0.59
C ILE A 583 7.88 -14.33 1.33
N ARG A 584 7.87 -14.67 2.61
CA ARG A 584 9.00 -14.58 3.53
C ARG A 584 9.51 -15.97 3.90
N LEU A 585 10.82 -16.15 3.76
CA LEU A 585 11.56 -17.31 4.25
C LEU A 585 12.72 -16.81 5.13
N ASP A 586 12.63 -16.97 6.45
CA ASP A 586 13.65 -16.50 7.39
C ASP A 586 14.32 -17.69 8.08
N VAL A 587 15.64 -17.58 8.29
CA VAL A 587 16.40 -18.43 9.21
C VAL A 587 17.06 -17.55 10.27
N ALA A 588 16.97 -17.95 11.53
CA ALA A 588 17.54 -17.20 12.65
C ALA A 588 18.21 -18.12 13.67
N THR A 589 19.22 -17.59 14.36
CA THR A 589 19.95 -18.28 15.43
C THR A 589 20.05 -17.38 16.68
N PRO A 590 19.96 -17.94 17.90
CA PRO A 590 20.18 -17.17 19.12
C PRO A 590 21.68 -16.83 19.28
N LEU A 591 22.01 -15.57 19.55
CA LEU A 591 23.39 -15.13 19.75
C LEU A 591 23.94 -15.54 21.11
N ALA A 592 23.07 -15.62 22.12
CA ALA A 592 23.38 -16.16 23.44
C ALA A 592 22.54 -17.41 23.69
N ARG A 593 22.99 -18.53 23.12
CA ARG A 593 22.29 -19.82 23.20
C ARG A 593 22.41 -20.43 24.59
N ARG A 594 21.28 -20.74 25.25
CA ARG A 594 21.25 -21.51 26.49
C ARG A 594 21.19 -23.00 26.17
N GLN A 595 22.13 -23.75 26.76
CA GLN A 595 22.18 -25.20 26.58
C GLN A 595 20.88 -25.86 27.06
N ASP A 596 20.42 -26.88 26.33
CA ASP A 596 19.22 -27.68 26.63
C ASP A 596 17.86 -26.96 26.65
N ILE A 597 17.84 -25.65 26.33
CA ILE A 597 16.65 -24.81 26.21
C ILE A 597 16.49 -24.31 24.78
N ASP A 598 17.57 -23.79 24.19
CA ASP A 598 17.53 -23.12 22.89
C ASP A 598 18.04 -24.03 21.75
N ASP A 599 17.26 -24.10 20.68
CA ASP A 599 17.66 -24.75 19.44
C ASP A 599 18.81 -23.98 18.74
N ILE A 600 19.50 -24.66 17.82
CA ILE A 600 20.61 -24.04 17.06
C ILE A 600 20.09 -22.97 16.10
N ALA A 601 18.96 -23.24 15.45
CA ALA A 601 18.33 -22.34 14.50
C ALA A 601 16.82 -22.59 14.44
N GLN A 602 16.09 -21.56 14.02
CA GLN A 602 14.65 -21.60 13.76
C GLN A 602 14.39 -21.17 12.31
N PHE A 603 13.39 -21.78 11.68
CA PHE A 603 12.98 -21.47 10.31
C PHE A 603 11.53 -20.97 10.29
N TYR A 604 11.28 -19.97 9.46
CA TYR A 604 9.99 -19.32 9.34
C TYR A 604 9.60 -19.14 7.87
N CYS A 605 8.37 -19.52 7.53
CA CYS A 605 7.75 -19.33 6.23
C CYS A 605 6.38 -18.67 6.41
N SER A 606 6.17 -17.49 5.82
CA SER A 606 4.87 -16.80 5.88
C SER A 606 4.66 -15.85 4.70
N ILE A 607 3.47 -15.26 4.61
CA ILE A 607 3.14 -14.20 3.65
C ILE A 607 3.13 -12.85 4.38
N GLY A 608 3.63 -11.79 3.72
CA GLY A 608 3.76 -10.44 4.25
C GLY A 608 5.15 -10.12 4.81
N GLN A 609 5.39 -8.84 5.11
CA GLN A 609 6.54 -8.42 5.90
C GLN A 609 6.39 -8.85 7.37
N SER A 610 7.49 -8.89 8.11
CA SER A 610 7.51 -9.26 9.54
C SER A 610 6.77 -8.24 10.43
N PHE A 611 6.74 -6.99 9.99
CA PHE A 611 6.02 -5.85 10.56
C PHE A 611 5.91 -4.72 9.54
#